data_AF-A0A7S2KZX3-F1
#
_entry.id   AF-A0A7S2KZX3-F1
#
_cell.length_a   1.000
_cell.length_b   1.000
_cell.length_c   1.000
_cell.angle_alpha   90.00
_cell.angle_beta   90.00
_cell.angle_gamma   90.00
#
_symmetry.space_group_name_H-M   'P 1'
#
loop_
_entity.id
_entity.type
_entity.pdbx_description
1 polymer ?
#
loop_
_entity_poly.entity_id
_entity_poly.type
_entity_poly.pdbx_seq_one_letter_code
_entity_poly.pdbx_strand_id
1 'polypeptide(L)'
;MKTSILTTAHLLTISLATISSAAAFVTTPSRFGQCKLFSNNSILSSKKDASDTVNVPTFPIGSFVEFQEKKRIHVGTIDAVEHKASGGARYGIIDADGKHYGVAAKAISFNIPCPNTPGQAKKVYDQFVQAQAASQEELEQKLDISPDLLQLAWEEASVDEDHDHVITPNLLVELIHSHTADAIEKYLAWRLLRTDMAHVFFKEIKDHGMVVGFKAKARNAVEAAKQHFCLTHQDDNGICFV
;
A
#
# COMPACT_ATOMS: atom_id res chain seq x y z
N MET A 1 -1.18 -51.93 78.51
CA MET A 1 -2.39 -51.16 78.86
C MET A 1 -2.63 -50.13 77.76
N LYS A 2 -3.89 -50.03 77.35
CA LYS A 2 -4.58 -49.16 76.36
C LYS A 2 -3.86 -47.89 75.85
N THR A 3 -3.91 -47.68 74.51
CA THR A 3 -4.61 -46.62 73.71
C THR A 3 -4.02 -46.62 72.28
N SER A 4 -4.70 -47.07 71.21
CA SER A 4 -5.66 -46.36 70.29
C SER A 4 -5.14 -44.97 69.85
N ILE A 5 -5.08 -44.58 68.57
CA ILE A 5 -6.16 -44.22 67.62
C ILE A 5 -5.47 -44.04 66.22
N LEU A 6 -5.84 -44.76 65.15
CA LEU A 6 -6.78 -44.41 64.05
C LEU A 6 -6.47 -43.11 63.28
N THR A 7 -5.99 -43.21 62.03
CA THR A 7 -6.22 -42.16 61.02
C THR A 7 -6.36 -42.76 59.62
N THR A 8 -7.39 -42.26 58.96
CA THR A 8 -8.08 -42.67 57.73
C THR A 8 -7.31 -42.35 56.46
N ALA A 9 -7.25 -43.31 55.54
CA ALA A 9 -6.75 -43.13 54.18
C ALA A 9 -7.87 -42.57 53.28
N HIS A 10 -7.67 -41.36 52.74
CA HIS A 10 -8.51 -40.79 51.70
C HIS A 10 -8.04 -41.30 50.32
N LEU A 11 -8.90 -42.10 49.67
CA LEU A 11 -8.80 -42.45 48.26
C LEU A 11 -9.28 -41.26 47.43
N LEU A 12 -8.36 -40.63 46.69
CA LEU A 12 -8.63 -39.61 45.68
C LEU A 12 -8.93 -40.32 44.36
N THR A 13 -10.19 -40.32 43.95
CA THR A 13 -10.59 -40.72 42.59
C THR A 13 -10.35 -39.57 41.63
N ILE A 14 -9.37 -39.72 40.73
CA ILE A 14 -9.12 -38.81 39.61
C ILE A 14 -10.03 -39.23 38.45
N SER A 15 -11.10 -38.48 38.23
CA SER A 15 -11.93 -38.61 37.01
C SER A 15 -11.24 -37.89 35.85
N LEU A 16 -10.78 -38.67 34.88
CA LEU A 16 -10.18 -38.21 33.64
C LEU A 16 -11.29 -37.71 32.70
N ALA A 17 -11.47 -36.39 32.61
CA ALA A 17 -12.37 -35.77 31.64
C ALA A 17 -11.66 -35.69 30.27
N THR A 18 -12.04 -36.56 29.33
CA THR A 18 -11.65 -36.46 27.92
C THR A 18 -12.45 -35.34 27.27
N ILE A 19 -11.82 -34.17 27.10
CA ILE A 19 -12.36 -33.09 26.28
C ILE A 19 -12.16 -33.50 24.82
N SER A 20 -13.22 -34.06 24.24
CA SER A 20 -13.35 -34.25 22.79
C SER A 20 -13.57 -32.89 22.14
N SER A 21 -12.48 -32.23 21.76
CA SER A 21 -12.54 -31.05 20.89
C SER A 21 -12.83 -31.51 19.47
N ALA A 22 -14.13 -31.59 19.14
CA ALA A 22 -14.56 -31.60 17.75
C ALA A 22 -14.12 -30.26 17.14
N ALA A 23 -13.05 -30.28 16.35
CA ALA A 23 -12.71 -29.18 15.46
C ALA A 23 -13.82 -29.07 14.42
N ALA A 24 -14.84 -28.28 14.73
CA ALA A 24 -15.78 -27.80 13.74
C ALA A 24 -14.97 -26.95 12.76
N PHE A 25 -14.78 -27.49 11.55
CA PHE A 25 -14.31 -26.73 10.41
C PHE A 25 -15.30 -25.58 10.19
N VAL A 26 -14.98 -24.40 10.74
CA VAL A 26 -15.51 -23.15 10.21
C VAL A 26 -14.73 -22.90 8.93
N THR A 27 -15.20 -23.52 7.84
CA THR A 27 -14.91 -23.03 6.51
C THR A 27 -15.63 -21.70 6.38
N THR A 28 -15.01 -20.63 6.87
CA THR A 28 -15.31 -19.29 6.37
C THR A 28 -15.13 -19.36 4.85
N PRO A 29 -16.15 -19.04 4.03
CA PRO A 29 -15.90 -18.81 2.63
C PRO A 29 -14.94 -17.64 2.56
N SER A 30 -13.68 -17.92 2.27
CA SER A 30 -12.71 -16.91 1.90
C SER A 30 -13.20 -16.30 0.59
N ARG A 31 -14.06 -15.29 0.68
CA ARG A 31 -14.47 -14.42 -0.43
C ARG A 31 -13.33 -13.47 -0.82
N PHE A 32 -12.08 -13.93 -0.74
CA PHE A 32 -11.00 -13.26 -1.43
C PHE A 32 -11.27 -13.47 -2.91
N GLY A 33 -11.66 -12.38 -3.57
CA GLY A 33 -12.02 -12.35 -4.97
C GLY A 33 -10.99 -13.14 -5.78
N GLN A 34 -11.47 -14.16 -6.48
CA GLN A 34 -10.68 -14.76 -7.54
C GLN A 34 -10.20 -13.63 -8.43
N CYS A 35 -8.88 -13.47 -8.55
CA CYS A 35 -8.30 -12.68 -9.61
C CYS A 35 -8.63 -13.35 -10.93
N LYS A 36 -9.77 -12.96 -11.49
CA LYS A 36 -10.10 -13.28 -12.86
C LYS A 36 -9.30 -12.28 -13.70
N LEU A 37 -8.27 -12.79 -14.38
CA LEU A 37 -7.53 -12.07 -15.41
C LEU A 37 -8.53 -11.65 -16.51
N PHE A 38 -9.10 -10.46 -16.37
CA PHE A 38 -9.82 -9.79 -17.43
C PHE A 38 -9.00 -8.58 -17.84
N SER A 39 -8.30 -8.71 -18.97
CA SER A 39 -7.70 -7.57 -19.66
C SER A 39 -8.84 -6.76 -20.28
N ASN A 40 -9.21 -5.64 -19.63
CA ASN A 40 -10.23 -4.73 -20.12
C ASN A 40 -9.54 -3.46 -20.63
N ASN A 41 -9.16 -3.46 -21.91
CA ASN A 41 -9.01 -2.20 -22.64
C ASN A 41 -10.41 -1.75 -23.08
N SER A 42 -10.99 -0.76 -22.40
CA SER A 42 -12.27 -0.19 -22.84
C SER A 42 -12.00 0.91 -23.88
N ILE A 43 -12.22 0.60 -25.16
CA ILE A 43 -12.19 1.61 -26.23
C ILE A 43 -13.59 2.23 -26.33
N LEU A 44 -13.77 3.44 -25.80
CA LEU A 44 -14.97 4.24 -26.05
C LEU A 44 -14.79 4.96 -27.39
N SER A 45 -15.50 4.50 -28.43
CA SER A 45 -15.59 5.23 -29.70
C SER A 45 -16.82 6.13 -29.69
N SER A 46 -16.60 7.45 -29.79
CA SER A 46 -17.65 8.42 -30.11
C SER A 46 -17.95 8.33 -31.61
N LYS A 47 -19.21 8.10 -32.00
CA LYS A 47 -19.68 8.30 -33.38
C LYS A 47 -19.87 9.80 -33.66
N LYS A 48 -18.80 10.58 -33.55
CA LYS A 48 -18.69 11.88 -34.21
C LYS A 48 -17.23 12.30 -34.19
N ASP A 49 -16.65 12.32 -35.38
CA ASP A 49 -15.31 12.79 -35.74
C ASP A 49 -14.14 11.93 -35.25
N ALA A 50 -13.42 11.36 -36.22
CA ALA A 50 -12.20 10.60 -36.04
C ALA A 50 -11.03 11.54 -35.71
N SER A 51 -10.75 11.74 -34.43
CA SER A 51 -9.46 12.16 -33.90
C SER A 51 -9.49 11.97 -32.38
N ASP A 52 -8.47 11.30 -31.85
CA ASP A 52 -8.18 11.14 -30.43
C ASP A 52 -9.09 10.20 -29.62
N THR A 53 -8.79 8.90 -29.72
CA THR A 53 -9.12 7.94 -28.66
C THR A 53 -8.42 8.37 -27.38
N VAL A 54 -9.16 9.01 -26.46
CA VAL A 54 -8.69 9.26 -25.10
C VAL A 54 -8.63 7.92 -24.38
N ASN A 55 -7.45 7.32 -24.36
CA ASN A 55 -7.18 6.10 -23.62
C ASN A 55 -7.14 6.47 -22.13
N VAL A 56 -8.29 6.42 -21.46
CA VAL A 56 -8.33 6.64 -20.02
C VAL A 56 -7.72 5.41 -19.36
N PRO A 57 -6.59 5.53 -18.63
CA PRO A 57 -5.98 4.37 -17.99
C PRO A 57 -6.98 3.75 -17.02
N THR A 58 -7.41 2.53 -17.32
CA THR A 58 -8.42 1.83 -16.54
C THR A 58 -7.79 0.68 -15.79
N PHE A 59 -7.93 0.71 -14.47
CA PHE A 59 -7.42 -0.37 -13.62
C PHE A 59 -8.16 -1.68 -13.90
N PRO A 60 -7.44 -2.80 -14.09
CA PRO A 60 -8.07 -4.08 -14.39
C PRO A 60 -8.81 -4.63 -13.17
N ILE A 61 -9.88 -5.37 -13.44
CA ILE A 61 -10.63 -6.11 -12.42
C ILE A 61 -9.68 -7.11 -11.73
N GLY A 62 -9.83 -7.24 -10.41
CA GLY A 62 -8.95 -8.05 -9.56
C GLY A 62 -7.74 -7.29 -9.01
N SER A 63 -7.43 -6.08 -9.51
CA SER A 63 -6.32 -5.28 -8.97
C SER A 63 -6.59 -4.87 -7.53
N PHE A 64 -5.52 -4.80 -6.73
CA PHE A 64 -5.58 -4.24 -5.38
C PHE A 64 -5.35 -2.74 -5.45
N VAL A 65 -6.12 -1.99 -4.68
CA VAL A 65 -6.07 -0.52 -4.72
C VAL A 65 -6.11 0.06 -3.32
N GLU A 66 -5.34 1.13 -3.13
CA GLU A 66 -5.54 2.06 -2.03
C GLU A 66 -6.46 3.17 -2.52
N PHE A 67 -7.52 3.47 -1.77
CA PHE A 67 -8.47 4.52 -2.13
C PHE A 67 -8.88 5.34 -0.91
N GLN A 68 -9.22 6.60 -1.17
CA GLN A 68 -9.71 7.51 -0.15
C GLN A 68 -11.23 7.61 -0.20
N GLU A 69 -11.89 7.26 0.90
CA GLU A 69 -13.31 7.54 1.11
C GLU A 69 -13.45 8.58 2.23
N LYS A 70 -13.97 9.76 1.87
CA LYS A 70 -14.07 10.92 2.76
C LYS A 70 -12.70 11.32 3.33
N LYS A 71 -12.40 10.92 4.57
CA LYS A 71 -11.13 11.19 5.28
C LYS A 71 -10.38 9.92 5.65
N ARG A 72 -10.89 8.74 5.29
CA ARG A 72 -10.27 7.45 5.62
C ARG A 72 -9.65 6.84 4.38
N ILE A 73 -8.51 6.21 4.59
CA ILE A 73 -7.79 5.46 3.57
C ILE A 73 -8.17 3.99 3.75
N HIS A 74 -8.56 3.35 2.66
CA HIS A 74 -8.99 1.97 2.61
C HIS A 74 -8.18 1.21 1.56
N VAL A 75 -8.07 -0.09 1.76
CA VAL A 75 -7.48 -1.04 0.81
C VAL A 75 -8.59 -1.96 0.35
N GLY A 76 -8.60 -2.32 -0.93
CA GLY A 76 -9.58 -3.27 -1.45
C GLY A 76 -9.22 -3.81 -2.81
N THR A 77 -10.08 -4.68 -3.33
CA THR A 77 -9.94 -5.32 -4.65
C THR A 77 -11.00 -4.77 -5.59
N ILE A 78 -10.62 -4.43 -6.82
CA ILE A 78 -11.58 -4.02 -7.85
C ILE A 78 -12.40 -5.23 -8.30
N ASP A 79 -13.71 -5.16 -8.15
CA ASP A 79 -14.67 -6.19 -8.58
C ASP A 79 -15.41 -5.80 -9.86
N ALA A 80 -15.68 -4.50 -10.05
CA ALA A 80 -16.40 -4.00 -11.21
C ALA A 80 -15.84 -2.67 -11.72
N VAL A 81 -15.99 -2.41 -13.02
CA VAL A 81 -15.64 -1.13 -13.66
C VAL A 81 -16.84 -0.66 -14.48
N GLU A 82 -17.30 0.56 -14.21
CA GLU A 82 -18.38 1.22 -14.93
C GLU A 82 -17.83 2.46 -15.64
N HIS A 83 -17.97 2.52 -16.96
CA HIS A 83 -17.59 3.68 -17.75
C HIS A 83 -18.78 4.61 -17.94
N LYS A 84 -18.59 5.88 -17.62
CA LYS A 84 -19.57 6.93 -17.87
C LYS A 84 -19.44 7.42 -19.30
N ALA A 85 -20.57 7.79 -19.90
CA ALA A 85 -20.62 8.44 -21.21
C ALA A 85 -19.78 9.74 -21.28
N SER A 86 -19.50 10.37 -20.14
CA SER A 86 -18.63 11.55 -20.02
C SER A 86 -17.12 11.25 -20.02
N GLY A 87 -16.70 10.02 -20.32
CA GLY A 87 -15.30 9.60 -20.34
C GLY A 87 -14.67 9.30 -18.98
N GLY A 88 -15.43 9.30 -17.88
CA GLY A 88 -14.91 8.93 -16.54
C GLY A 88 -15.20 7.48 -16.18
N ALA A 89 -14.36 6.87 -15.32
CA ALA A 89 -14.60 5.53 -14.78
C ALA A 89 -15.03 5.57 -13.29
N ARG A 90 -15.94 4.68 -12.91
CA ARG A 90 -16.23 4.31 -11.51
C ARG A 90 -15.83 2.86 -11.28
N TYR A 91 -15.28 2.60 -10.11
CA TYR A 91 -14.81 1.30 -9.68
C TYR A 91 -15.67 0.81 -8.52
N GLY A 92 -16.18 -0.41 -8.65
CA GLY A 92 -16.72 -1.19 -7.54
C GLY A 92 -15.56 -1.89 -6.84
N ILE A 93 -15.29 -1.54 -5.59
CA ILE A 93 -14.19 -2.07 -4.79
C ILE A 93 -14.77 -2.86 -3.61
N ILE A 94 -14.21 -4.04 -3.33
CA ILE A 94 -14.54 -4.88 -2.18
C ILE A 94 -13.35 -4.85 -1.21
N ASP A 95 -13.60 -4.43 0.02
CA ASP A 95 -12.62 -4.42 1.11
C ASP A 95 -12.53 -5.83 1.77
N ALA A 96 -11.53 -6.06 2.62
CA ALA A 96 -11.32 -7.31 3.34
C ALA A 96 -12.54 -7.76 4.16
N ASP A 97 -13.34 -6.79 4.66
CA ASP A 97 -14.58 -7.05 5.41
C ASP A 97 -15.77 -7.43 4.51
N GLY A 98 -15.58 -7.49 3.18
CA GLY A 98 -16.65 -7.76 2.22
C GLY A 98 -17.58 -6.58 1.98
N LYS A 99 -17.21 -5.37 2.43
CA LYS A 99 -17.96 -4.15 2.17
C LYS A 99 -17.67 -3.63 0.76
N HIS A 100 -18.73 -3.28 0.05
CA HIS A 100 -18.66 -2.74 -1.31
C HIS A 100 -18.60 -1.20 -1.30
N TYR A 101 -17.73 -0.65 -2.13
CA TYR A 101 -17.53 0.79 -2.31
C TYR A 101 -17.62 1.15 -3.79
N GLY A 102 -18.33 2.23 -4.12
CA GLY A 102 -18.41 2.76 -5.48
C GLY A 102 -17.58 4.04 -5.63
N VAL A 103 -16.33 3.91 -6.07
CA VAL A 103 -15.31 4.97 -6.02
C VAL A 103 -15.03 5.53 -7.42
N ALA A 104 -14.77 6.84 -7.53
CA ALA A 104 -14.35 7.44 -8.80
C ALA A 104 -12.85 7.22 -9.03
N ALA A 105 -12.40 7.13 -10.28
CA ALA A 105 -10.97 6.94 -10.62
C ALA A 105 -10.02 7.85 -9.83
N LYS A 106 -10.36 9.15 -9.72
CA LYS A 106 -9.57 10.17 -9.00
C LYS A 106 -9.38 9.93 -7.49
N ALA A 107 -10.16 9.03 -6.89
CA ALA A 107 -10.09 8.73 -5.47
C ALA A 107 -9.27 7.46 -5.18
N ILE A 108 -8.76 6.80 -6.22
CA ILE A 108 -7.76 5.74 -6.12
C ILE A 108 -6.39 6.41 -6.05
N SER A 109 -5.63 6.12 -5.00
CA SER A 109 -4.31 6.71 -4.76
C SER A 109 -3.18 5.86 -5.34
N PHE A 110 -3.33 4.53 -5.31
CA PHE A 110 -2.33 3.58 -5.75
C PHE A 110 -2.99 2.28 -6.25
N ASN A 111 -2.37 1.60 -7.21
CA ASN A 111 -2.83 0.31 -7.70
C ASN A 111 -1.70 -0.73 -7.78
N ILE A 112 -2.02 -1.97 -7.40
CA ILE A 112 -1.20 -3.15 -7.63
C ILE A 112 -1.97 -4.05 -8.59
N PRO A 113 -1.46 -4.27 -9.82
CA PRO A 113 -2.05 -5.24 -10.73
C PRO A 113 -2.12 -6.62 -10.08
N CYS A 114 -3.21 -7.36 -10.30
CA CYS A 114 -3.30 -8.65 -9.65
C CYS A 114 -2.22 -9.62 -10.16
N PRO A 115 -1.49 -10.32 -9.25
CA PRO A 115 -0.61 -11.40 -9.65
C PRO A 115 -1.36 -12.57 -10.28
N ASN A 116 -0.66 -13.31 -11.15
CA ASN A 116 -1.24 -14.34 -12.02
C ASN A 116 -1.81 -15.56 -11.29
N THR A 117 -1.51 -15.75 -10.00
CA THR A 117 -1.95 -16.93 -9.25
C THR A 117 -2.71 -16.56 -7.96
N PRO A 118 -3.80 -17.26 -7.61
CA PRO A 118 -4.61 -16.94 -6.43
C PRO A 118 -3.84 -17.00 -5.10
N GLY A 119 -2.88 -17.93 -4.96
CA GLY A 119 -2.05 -18.04 -3.76
C GLY A 119 -1.13 -16.84 -3.56
N GLN A 120 -0.51 -16.35 -4.63
CA GLN A 120 0.29 -15.13 -4.60
C GLN A 120 -0.58 -13.90 -4.37
N ALA A 121 -1.76 -13.85 -4.98
CA ALA A 121 -2.72 -12.75 -4.81
C ALA A 121 -3.07 -12.51 -3.35
N LYS A 122 -3.39 -13.56 -2.59
CA LYS A 122 -3.66 -13.44 -1.16
C LYS A 122 -2.43 -12.93 -0.38
N LYS A 123 -1.24 -13.49 -0.65
CA LYS A 123 -0.01 -13.08 0.03
C LYS A 123 0.30 -11.59 -0.23
N VAL A 124 0.20 -11.16 -1.48
CA VAL A 124 0.43 -9.75 -1.87
C VAL A 124 -0.62 -8.85 -1.23
N TYR A 125 -1.88 -9.27 -1.17
CA TYR A 125 -2.92 -8.49 -0.49
C TYR A 125 -2.65 -8.33 1.01
N ASP A 126 -2.29 -9.42 1.70
CA ASP A 126 -1.97 -9.39 3.13
C ASP A 126 -0.74 -8.49 3.39
N GLN A 127 0.28 -8.58 2.52
CA GLN A 127 1.44 -7.69 2.57
C GLN A 127 1.06 -6.23 2.29
N PHE A 128 0.11 -5.98 1.40
CA PHE A 128 -0.36 -4.64 1.07
C PHE A 128 -1.11 -3.98 2.23
N VAL A 129 -1.97 -4.73 2.92
CA VAL A 129 -2.65 -4.27 4.14
C VAL A 129 -1.65 -3.98 5.26
N GLN A 130 -0.67 -4.85 5.46
CA GLN A 130 0.41 -4.61 6.45
C GLN A 130 1.26 -3.40 6.08
N ALA A 131 1.60 -3.26 4.79
CA ALA A 131 2.36 -2.13 4.29
C ALA A 131 1.59 -0.81 4.39
N GLN A 132 0.26 -0.82 4.34
CA GLN A 132 -0.58 0.37 4.52
C GLN A 132 -0.63 0.82 5.98
N ALA A 133 -0.63 -0.14 6.92
CA ALA A 133 -0.67 0.14 8.35
C ALA A 133 0.70 0.54 8.93
N ALA A 134 1.79 0.36 8.18
CA ALA A 134 3.15 0.60 8.66
C ALA A 134 3.40 2.08 9.00
N SER A 135 4.17 2.33 10.08
CA SER A 135 4.65 3.67 10.44
C SER A 135 5.77 4.13 9.52
N GLN A 136 6.15 5.41 9.59
CA GLN A 136 7.25 5.93 8.76
C GLN A 136 8.58 5.23 9.06
N GLU A 137 8.90 5.00 10.33
CA GLU A 137 10.13 4.33 10.76
C GLU A 137 10.18 2.88 10.25
N GLU A 138 9.03 2.21 10.24
CA GLU A 138 8.92 0.86 9.67
C GLU A 138 9.08 0.86 8.14
N LEU A 139 8.66 1.91 7.44
CA LEU A 139 8.88 2.04 6.00
C LEU A 139 10.37 2.20 5.69
N GLU A 140 11.05 3.08 6.42
CA GLU A 140 12.50 3.31 6.29
C GLU A 140 13.28 2.02 6.57
N GLN A 141 12.94 1.28 7.62
CA GLN A 141 13.58 0.00 7.96
C GLN A 141 13.28 -1.10 6.94
N LYS A 142 12.04 -1.22 6.45
CA LYS A 142 11.68 -2.26 5.48
C LYS A 142 12.30 -2.04 4.11
N LEU A 143 12.48 -0.78 3.73
CA LEU A 143 13.15 -0.42 2.49
C LEU A 143 14.65 -0.26 2.66
N ASP A 144 15.19 -0.20 3.87
CA ASP A 144 16.59 0.16 4.12
C ASP A 144 16.98 1.51 3.49
N ILE A 145 16.05 2.47 3.50
CA ILE A 145 16.23 3.82 2.94
C ILE A 145 16.30 4.83 4.08
N SER A 146 17.49 5.40 4.29
CA SER A 146 17.73 6.49 5.24
C SER A 146 17.52 7.87 4.59
N PRO A 147 17.39 8.95 5.39
CA PRO A 147 17.34 10.32 4.87
C PRO A 147 18.55 10.69 3.99
N ASP A 148 19.73 10.16 4.29
CA ASP A 148 20.94 10.38 3.49
C ASP A 148 20.84 9.72 2.11
N LEU A 149 20.26 8.52 2.03
CA LEU A 149 20.00 7.86 0.74
C LEU A 149 18.95 8.60 -0.08
N LEU A 150 17.93 9.17 0.57
CA LEU A 150 16.97 10.05 -0.10
C LEU A 150 17.63 11.32 -0.65
N GLN A 151 18.59 11.89 0.10
CA GLN A 151 19.35 13.03 -0.39
C GLN A 151 20.21 12.65 -1.59
N LEU A 152 20.92 11.52 -1.57
CA LEU A 152 21.70 11.05 -2.71
C LEU A 152 20.82 10.79 -3.94
N ALA A 153 19.66 10.17 -3.74
CA ALA A 153 18.68 9.98 -4.81
C ALA A 153 18.16 11.29 -5.39
N TRP A 154 17.99 12.31 -4.55
CA TRP A 154 17.64 13.65 -4.99
C TRP A 154 18.78 14.33 -5.76
N GLU A 155 20.02 14.20 -5.30
CA GLU A 155 21.21 14.74 -5.97
C GLU A 155 21.34 14.15 -7.38
N GLU A 156 21.25 12.82 -7.53
CA GLU A 156 21.28 12.17 -8.83
C GLU A 156 20.15 12.66 -9.75
N ALA A 157 18.90 12.61 -9.26
CA ALA A 157 17.74 13.04 -10.04
C ALA A 157 17.77 14.55 -10.39
N SER A 158 18.52 15.35 -9.64
CA SER A 158 18.69 16.78 -9.91
C SER A 158 19.78 17.08 -10.93
N VAL A 159 20.75 16.17 -11.11
CA VAL A 159 21.87 16.31 -12.04
C VAL A 159 21.52 15.82 -13.44
N ASP A 160 20.67 14.79 -13.54
CA ASP A 160 20.21 14.28 -14.84
C ASP A 160 19.35 15.33 -15.57
N GLU A 161 19.95 16.02 -16.54
CA GLU A 161 19.27 16.97 -17.44
C GLU A 161 18.35 16.26 -18.46
N ASP A 162 18.57 14.97 -18.69
CA ASP A 162 17.85 14.15 -19.69
C ASP A 162 16.56 13.51 -19.15
N HIS A 163 16.37 13.51 -17.84
CA HIS A 163 15.14 13.04 -17.18
C HIS A 163 14.49 14.28 -16.57
N ASP A 164 13.16 14.42 -16.63
CA ASP A 164 12.40 15.64 -16.22
C ASP A 164 12.50 16.00 -14.72
N HIS A 165 13.56 15.57 -14.05
CA HIS A 165 13.78 15.52 -12.62
C HIS A 165 12.70 14.71 -11.91
N VAL A 166 12.12 13.71 -12.59
CA VAL A 166 11.01 12.90 -12.09
C VAL A 166 11.52 11.56 -11.59
N ILE A 167 11.39 11.34 -10.29
CA ILE A 167 11.60 10.04 -9.67
C ILE A 167 10.25 9.32 -9.50
N THR A 168 10.21 8.05 -9.91
CA THR A 168 9.08 7.16 -9.64
C THR A 168 9.46 6.21 -8.50
N PRO A 169 8.48 5.60 -7.80
CA PRO A 169 8.79 4.60 -6.77
C PRO A 169 9.64 3.44 -7.28
N ASN A 170 9.45 3.05 -8.56
CA ASN A 170 10.27 2.04 -9.21
C ASN A 170 11.72 2.51 -9.38
N LEU A 171 11.90 3.73 -9.89
CA LEU A 171 13.23 4.31 -10.11
C LEU A 171 13.98 4.50 -8.78
N LEU A 172 13.30 4.90 -7.71
CA LEU A 172 13.93 5.06 -6.39
C LEU A 172 14.55 3.73 -5.90
N VAL A 173 13.80 2.64 -5.98
CA VAL A 173 14.27 1.32 -5.55
C VAL A 173 15.39 0.81 -6.47
N GLU A 174 15.25 1.02 -7.78
CA GLU A 174 16.30 0.67 -8.75
C GLU A 174 17.59 1.45 -8.50
N LEU A 175 17.49 2.74 -8.17
CA LEU A 175 18.65 3.59 -7.89
C LEU A 175 19.38 3.13 -6.62
N ILE A 176 18.65 2.87 -5.54
CA ILE A 176 19.25 2.60 -4.23
C ILE A 176 19.70 1.14 -4.12
N HIS A 177 18.88 0.19 -4.57
CA HIS A 177 19.14 -1.24 -4.38
C HIS A 177 19.62 -1.96 -5.65
N SER A 178 19.68 -1.28 -6.80
CA SER A 178 20.16 -1.87 -8.06
C SER A 178 19.41 -3.12 -8.52
N HIS A 179 18.14 -3.26 -8.16
CA HIS A 179 17.25 -4.31 -8.66
C HIS A 179 15.88 -3.75 -9.05
N THR A 180 15.16 -4.49 -9.90
CA THR A 180 13.78 -4.15 -10.24
C THR A 180 12.89 -4.29 -9.01
N ALA A 181 12.09 -3.27 -8.74
CA ALA A 181 11.21 -3.24 -7.58
C ALA A 181 10.04 -4.20 -7.72
N ASP A 182 9.76 -4.96 -6.67
CA ASP A 182 8.53 -5.75 -6.54
C ASP A 182 7.30 -4.87 -6.30
N ALA A 183 6.10 -5.40 -6.53
CA ALA A 183 4.86 -4.63 -6.39
C ALA A 183 4.67 -4.01 -4.99
N ILE A 184 5.09 -4.73 -3.94
CA ILE A 184 5.03 -4.24 -2.56
C ILE A 184 6.12 -3.21 -2.29
N GLU A 185 7.33 -3.40 -2.81
CA GLU A 185 8.41 -2.41 -2.67
C GLU A 185 8.04 -1.10 -3.36
N LYS A 186 7.44 -1.15 -4.55
CA LYS A 186 6.89 0.03 -5.22
C LYS A 186 5.88 0.77 -4.35
N TYR A 187 5.01 0.03 -3.66
CA TYR A 187 4.03 0.64 -2.76
C TYR A 187 4.68 1.25 -1.52
N LEU A 188 5.61 0.54 -0.89
CA LEU A 188 6.36 1.03 0.26
C LEU A 188 7.14 2.30 -0.11
N ALA A 189 7.86 2.27 -1.24
CA ALA A 189 8.60 3.42 -1.76
C ALA A 189 7.66 4.58 -2.12
N TRP A 190 6.50 4.29 -2.69
CA TRP A 190 5.47 5.31 -2.93
C TRP A 190 4.96 5.94 -1.63
N ARG A 191 4.73 5.16 -0.57
CA ARG A 191 4.36 5.68 0.75
C ARG A 191 5.49 6.51 1.35
N LEU A 192 6.72 6.02 1.28
CA LEU A 192 7.91 6.73 1.77
C LEU A 192 8.06 8.10 1.08
N LEU A 193 7.89 8.16 -0.24
CA LEU A 193 7.99 9.41 -0.99
C LEU A 193 6.89 10.44 -0.66
N ARG A 194 5.86 10.03 0.10
CA ARG A 194 4.76 10.89 0.57
C ARG A 194 4.89 11.29 2.04
N THR A 195 5.96 10.89 2.72
CA THR A 195 6.24 11.34 4.09
C THR A 195 6.77 12.78 4.07
N ASP A 196 6.69 13.45 5.21
CA ASP A 196 7.19 14.81 5.38
C ASP A 196 8.71 14.87 5.10
N MET A 197 9.44 13.81 5.43
CA MET A 197 10.87 13.64 5.17
C MET A 197 11.18 13.64 3.66
N ALA A 198 10.50 12.81 2.88
CA ALA A 198 10.72 12.78 1.43
C ALA A 198 10.22 14.06 0.73
N HIS A 199 9.17 14.70 1.28
CA HIS A 199 8.70 15.99 0.80
C HIS A 199 9.71 17.12 1.00
N VAL A 200 10.78 16.94 1.77
CA VAL A 200 11.90 17.91 1.79
C VAL A 200 12.59 17.96 0.42
N PHE A 201 12.79 16.81 -0.20
CA PHE A 201 13.55 16.65 -1.45
C PHE A 201 12.67 16.65 -2.69
N PHE A 202 11.48 16.06 -2.61
CA PHE A 202 10.63 15.81 -3.76
C PHE A 202 9.27 16.50 -3.64
N LYS A 203 8.64 16.79 -4.78
CA LYS A 203 7.30 17.34 -4.90
C LYS A 203 6.41 16.36 -5.65
N GLU A 204 5.27 16.01 -5.08
CA GLU A 204 4.28 15.15 -5.75
C GLU A 204 3.83 15.75 -7.09
N ILE A 205 3.90 14.94 -8.16
CA ILE A 205 3.26 15.21 -9.44
C ILE A 205 1.94 14.44 -9.45
N LYS A 206 0.84 15.18 -9.62
CA LYS A 206 -0.49 14.59 -9.73
C LYS A 206 -1.00 14.72 -11.14
N ASP A 207 -1.47 13.61 -11.68
CA ASP A 207 -2.23 13.56 -12.91
C ASP A 207 -3.61 12.96 -12.62
N HIS A 208 -4.67 13.62 -13.07
CA HIS A 208 -6.06 13.23 -12.82
C HIS A 208 -6.43 12.90 -11.35
N GLY A 209 -5.70 13.48 -10.39
CA GLY A 209 -5.89 13.27 -8.95
C GLY A 209 -5.04 12.14 -8.36
N MET A 210 -4.29 11.42 -9.18
CA MET A 210 -3.40 10.31 -8.77
C MET A 210 -1.95 10.77 -8.76
N VAL A 211 -1.15 10.27 -7.82
CA VAL A 211 0.28 10.57 -7.78
C VAL A 211 1.00 9.70 -8.81
N VAL A 212 1.49 10.30 -9.89
CA VAL A 212 2.17 9.60 -10.99
C VAL A 212 3.68 9.55 -10.82
N GLY A 213 4.24 10.46 -10.03
CA GLY A 213 5.66 10.55 -9.77
C GLY A 213 6.00 11.70 -8.85
N PHE A 214 7.29 11.93 -8.64
CA PHE A 214 7.78 12.92 -7.71
C PHE A 214 8.89 13.73 -8.38
N LYS A 215 8.74 15.05 -8.43
CA LYS A 215 9.74 15.94 -9.01
C LYS A 215 10.79 16.30 -7.98
N ALA A 216 12.07 16.12 -8.28
CA ALA A 216 13.17 16.64 -7.47
C ALA A 216 13.07 18.18 -7.38
N LYS A 217 13.17 18.70 -6.16
CA LYS A 217 13.11 20.14 -5.92
C LYS A 217 14.45 20.79 -6.28
N ALA A 218 14.43 22.08 -6.59
CA ALA A 218 15.66 22.84 -6.76
C ALA A 218 16.42 22.96 -5.44
N ARG A 219 17.76 23.03 -5.49
CA ARG A 219 18.65 23.05 -4.32
C ARG A 219 18.25 24.08 -3.27
N ASN A 220 17.96 25.31 -3.69
CA ASN A 220 17.50 26.38 -2.80
C ASN A 220 16.17 26.04 -2.07
N ALA A 221 15.25 25.35 -2.74
CA ALA A 221 13.99 24.92 -2.16
C ALA A 221 14.18 23.75 -1.19
N VAL A 222 15.16 22.87 -1.43
CA VAL A 222 15.54 21.80 -0.49
C VAL A 222 16.14 22.40 0.77
N GLU A 223 17.10 23.33 0.67
CA GLU A 223 17.69 23.98 1.85
C GLU A 223 16.63 24.69 2.71
N ALA A 224 15.70 25.41 2.08
CA ALA A 224 14.59 26.02 2.79
C ALA A 224 13.66 24.99 3.45
N ALA A 225 13.40 23.86 2.77
CA ALA A 225 12.57 22.79 3.31
C ALA A 225 13.25 22.03 4.46
N LYS A 226 14.58 21.82 4.41
CA LYS A 226 15.37 21.24 5.50
C LYS A 226 15.28 22.09 6.76
N GLN A 227 15.46 23.41 6.62
CA GLN A 227 15.32 24.34 7.75
C GLN A 227 13.92 24.29 8.36
N HIS A 228 12.87 24.33 7.52
CA HIS A 228 11.49 24.22 8.00
C HIS A 228 11.21 22.88 8.68
N PHE A 229 11.71 21.78 8.12
CA PHE A 229 11.56 20.44 8.67
C PHE A 229 12.17 20.37 10.08
N CYS A 230 13.39 20.87 10.26
CA CYS A 230 14.06 20.90 11.56
C CYS A 230 13.34 21.78 12.60
N LEU A 231 12.74 22.90 12.18
CA LEU A 231 11.94 23.75 13.08
C LEU A 231 10.65 23.06 13.53
N THR A 232 10.06 22.24 12.67
CA THR A 232 8.79 21.56 12.95
C THR A 232 8.98 20.32 13.84
N HIS A 233 10.13 19.65 13.73
CA HIS A 233 10.45 18.41 14.44
C HIS A 233 11.49 18.60 15.56
N GLN A 234 11.69 19.85 16.00
CA GLN A 234 12.73 20.22 16.97
C GLN A 234 12.54 19.54 18.34
N ASP A 235 11.30 19.21 18.70
CA ASP A 235 10.92 18.61 19.99
C ASP A 235 11.02 17.08 20.01
N ASP A 236 11.13 16.42 18.85
CA ASP A 236 11.14 14.94 18.74
C ASP A 236 12.54 14.32 18.88
N ASN A 237 13.57 15.11 19.25
CA ASN A 237 14.97 14.68 19.44
C ASN A 237 15.61 13.92 18.26
N GLY A 238 15.00 13.90 17.08
CA GLY A 238 15.38 13.00 15.99
C GLY A 238 15.58 13.75 14.68
N ILE A 239 16.84 13.78 14.23
CA ILE A 239 17.24 14.02 12.83
C ILE A 239 16.89 15.43 12.32
N CYS A 240 17.85 16.34 12.48
CA CYS A 240 17.93 17.52 11.63
C CYS A 240 18.98 17.26 10.53
N PHE A 241 18.68 17.71 9.30
CA PHE A 241 19.65 17.70 8.22
C PHE A 241 20.75 18.72 8.53
N VAL A 242 21.86 18.26 9.13
CA VAL A 242 23.05 19.09 9.42
C VAL A 242 23.94 19.17 8.20
#